data_AF-A0A0D6KJR6-F1
#
_entry.id   AF-A0A0D6KJR6-F1
#
_cell.length_a   1.000
_cell.length_b   1.000
_cell.length_c   1.000
_cell.angle_alpha   90.00
_cell.angle_beta   90.00
_cell.angle_gamma   90.00
#
_symmetry.space_group_name_H-M   'P 1'
#
loop_
_entity.id
_entity.type
_entity.pdbx_description
1 polymer ?
#
loop_
_entity_poly.entity_id
_entity_poly.type
_entity_poly.pdbx_seq_one_letter_code
_entity_poly.pdbx_strand_id
1 'polypeptide(L)'
;MFNDKQRDHLHLDINNPFEILGLKPGASQAQVKQAYRQLVKTWHPDRFGDEKQKQEAEAKIKQINAAYNLIKSEGLATTVEQPAAPQKSTHVSTNSWNAETFYNLGVENARQGRYEEAIADFTRAIRLNPRYIQAYKYRGLVCSQLGFEYRATSDLNKAAQLELDLRMPKTNYKSEYSRWSTPYRQPAKSQPLVKRWCQKFKNLFHFNWF
;
A
#
# COMPACT_ATOMS: atom_id res chain seq x y z
N MET A 1 35.23 -40.28 18.77
CA MET A 1 35.11 -40.56 17.32
C MET A 1 33.64 -40.44 16.93
N PHE A 2 33.38 -39.82 15.77
CA PHE A 2 32.10 -39.47 15.13
C PHE A 2 31.46 -38.13 15.61
N ASN A 3 31.99 -37.00 15.12
CA ASN A 3 31.54 -36.18 13.94
C ASN A 3 30.40 -35.25 14.34
N ASP A 4 30.60 -33.97 14.64
CA ASP A 4 31.04 -32.85 13.76
C ASP A 4 30.38 -32.83 12.38
N LYS A 5 29.85 -31.66 12.01
CA LYS A 5 29.09 -31.28 10.80
C LYS A 5 27.60 -31.63 10.78
N GLN A 6 26.80 -30.70 11.30
CA GLN A 6 25.70 -30.02 10.57
C GLN A 6 24.84 -29.16 11.51
N ARG A 7 25.48 -28.38 12.38
CA ARG A 7 24.94 -27.06 12.72
C ARG A 7 25.45 -26.11 11.66
N ASP A 8 24.90 -26.21 10.46
CA ASP A 8 24.99 -25.14 9.48
C ASP A 8 24.14 -24.00 10.02
N HIS A 9 24.76 -23.26 10.93
CA HIS A 9 24.49 -21.85 11.11
C HIS A 9 24.65 -21.23 9.72
N LEU A 10 23.54 -21.16 8.97
CA LEU A 10 23.37 -20.14 7.93
C LEU A 10 23.63 -18.83 8.64
N HIS A 11 24.88 -18.39 8.54
CA HIS A 11 25.33 -17.05 8.82
C HIS A 11 24.52 -16.19 7.85
N LEU A 12 23.32 -15.80 8.27
CA LEU A 12 22.48 -14.85 7.55
C LEU A 12 23.32 -13.59 7.45
N ASP A 13 23.96 -13.38 6.31
CA ASP A 13 24.71 -12.17 6.08
C ASP A 13 23.68 -11.06 5.92
N ILE A 14 23.52 -10.28 6.99
CA ILE A 14 22.62 -9.11 7.04
C ILE A 14 22.96 -8.12 5.90
N ASN A 15 24.12 -8.27 5.24
CA ASN A 15 24.57 -7.46 4.12
C ASN A 15 24.15 -7.98 2.74
N ASN A 16 23.49 -9.13 2.60
CA ASN A 16 23.04 -9.62 1.28
C ASN A 16 21.53 -9.34 1.04
N PRO A 17 21.18 -8.35 0.21
CA PRO A 17 19.78 -7.99 -0.02
C PRO A 17 18.98 -9.05 -0.78
N PHE A 18 19.63 -9.95 -1.53
CA PHE A 18 18.93 -11.04 -2.22
C PHE A 18 18.44 -12.11 -1.24
N GLU A 19 19.21 -12.43 -0.20
CA GLU A 19 18.82 -13.39 0.83
C GLU A 19 17.60 -12.92 1.64
N ILE A 20 17.53 -11.62 1.95
CA ILE A 20 16.35 -11.01 2.59
C ILE A 20 15.09 -11.21 1.74
N LEU A 21 15.22 -11.24 0.41
CA LEU A 21 14.13 -11.52 -0.53
C LEU A 21 13.95 -13.02 -0.83
N GLY A 22 14.78 -13.90 -0.26
CA GLY A 22 14.76 -15.34 -0.54
C GLY A 22 15.22 -15.69 -1.96
N LEU A 23 16.12 -14.87 -2.54
CA LEU A 23 16.61 -15.00 -3.90
C LEU A 23 18.11 -15.30 -3.92
N LYS A 24 18.58 -15.86 -5.04
CA LYS A 24 20.02 -16.01 -5.30
C LYS A 24 20.59 -14.70 -5.88
N PRO A 25 21.87 -14.37 -5.63
CA PRO A 25 22.54 -13.24 -6.28
C PRO A 25 22.42 -13.31 -7.80
N GLY A 26 22.20 -12.17 -8.45
CA GLY A 26 22.01 -12.07 -9.90
C GLY A 26 20.59 -12.41 -10.40
N ALA A 27 19.62 -12.60 -9.49
CA ALA A 27 18.22 -12.77 -9.86
C ALA A 27 17.70 -11.64 -10.77
N SER A 28 16.75 -11.98 -11.64
CA SER A 28 16.20 -11.00 -12.58
C SER A 28 15.36 -9.95 -11.89
N GLN A 29 15.25 -8.76 -12.48
CA GLN A 29 14.43 -7.69 -11.93
C GLN A 29 12.96 -8.12 -11.74
N ALA A 30 12.45 -9.02 -12.59
CA ALA A 30 11.10 -9.57 -12.46
C ALA A 30 10.97 -10.47 -11.22
N GLN A 31 11.94 -11.35 -10.98
CA GLN A 31 11.98 -12.21 -9.79
C GLN A 31 12.05 -11.37 -8.51
N VAL A 32 12.89 -10.33 -8.49
CA VAL A 32 13.00 -9.37 -7.38
C VAL A 32 11.65 -8.69 -7.09
N LYS A 33 10.99 -8.16 -8.13
CA LYS A 33 9.66 -7.52 -7.99
C LYS A 33 8.60 -8.51 -7.50
N GLN A 34 8.63 -9.75 -7.97
CA GLN A 34 7.69 -10.79 -7.57
C GLN A 34 7.89 -11.18 -6.10
N ALA A 35 9.14 -11.47 -5.70
CA ALA A 35 9.48 -11.81 -4.33
C ALA A 35 9.09 -10.69 -3.36
N TYR A 36 9.43 -9.44 -3.70
CA TYR A 36 9.04 -8.26 -2.93
C TYR A 36 7.52 -8.19 -2.71
N ARG A 37 6.72 -8.31 -3.78
CA ARG A 37 5.25 -8.27 -3.68
C ARG A 37 4.71 -9.39 -2.80
N GLN A 38 5.25 -10.60 -2.92
CA GLN A 38 4.82 -11.72 -2.08
C GLN A 38 5.17 -11.47 -0.62
N LEU A 39 6.39 -11.05 -0.31
CA LEU A 39 6.83 -10.80 1.06
C LEU A 39 6.04 -9.67 1.72
N VAL A 40 5.80 -8.56 1.02
CA VAL A 40 4.93 -7.49 1.53
C VAL A 40 3.49 -8.00 1.73
N LYS A 41 3.01 -8.84 0.80
CA LYS A 41 1.72 -9.54 0.92
C LYS A 41 1.78 -10.74 1.88
N THR A 42 2.87 -11.03 2.57
CA THR A 42 2.90 -11.99 3.70
C THR A 42 3.02 -11.23 5.03
N TRP A 43 3.86 -10.21 5.08
CA TRP A 43 4.18 -9.43 6.29
C TRP A 43 3.46 -8.09 6.45
N HIS A 44 2.37 -7.85 5.72
CA HIS A 44 1.48 -6.70 5.96
C HIS A 44 0.89 -6.72 7.38
N PRO A 45 1.06 -5.65 8.18
CA PRO A 45 0.61 -5.61 9.58
C PRO A 45 -0.88 -5.87 9.80
N ASP A 46 -1.77 -5.38 8.92
CA ASP A 46 -3.23 -5.66 9.00
C ASP A 46 -3.63 -7.15 8.99
N ARG A 47 -2.71 -8.09 8.74
CA ARG A 47 -3.00 -9.54 8.84
C ARG A 47 -2.84 -10.11 10.24
N PHE A 48 -2.21 -9.36 11.15
CA PHE A 48 -1.89 -9.84 12.49
C PHE A 48 -2.81 -9.17 13.51
N GLY A 49 -3.42 -9.98 14.38
CA GLY A 49 -4.30 -9.49 15.44
C GLY A 49 -3.55 -9.00 16.67
N ASP A 50 -2.41 -9.63 16.99
CA ASP A 50 -1.57 -9.27 18.14
C ASP A 50 -0.60 -8.12 17.82
N GLU A 51 -0.46 -7.19 18.76
CA GLU A 51 0.36 -5.99 18.61
C GLU A 51 1.85 -6.34 18.47
N LYS A 52 2.31 -7.38 19.18
CA LYS A 52 3.70 -7.83 19.05
C LYS A 52 3.98 -8.40 17.65
N GLN A 53 3.04 -9.16 17.11
CA GLN A 53 3.14 -9.69 15.74
C GLN A 53 3.07 -8.56 14.69
N LYS A 54 2.23 -7.53 14.91
CA LYS A 54 2.23 -6.33 14.06
C LYS A 54 3.59 -5.65 14.03
N GLN A 55 4.23 -5.44 15.19
CA GLN A 55 5.56 -4.84 15.28
C GLN A 55 6.64 -5.69 14.60
N GLU A 56 6.58 -7.01 14.74
CA GLU A 56 7.46 -7.92 14.02
C GLU A 56 7.27 -7.81 12.50
N ALA A 57 6.02 -7.76 12.06
CA ALA A 57 5.67 -7.59 10.66
C ALA A 57 6.19 -6.25 10.11
N GLU A 58 6.06 -5.16 10.86
CA GLU A 58 6.66 -3.87 10.50
C GLU A 58 8.18 -3.94 10.37
N ALA A 59 8.87 -4.58 11.32
CA ALA A 59 10.32 -4.75 11.28
C ALA A 59 10.75 -5.55 10.04
N LYS A 60 10.01 -6.62 9.69
CA LYS A 60 10.24 -7.40 8.48
C LYS A 60 10.03 -6.57 7.22
N ILE A 61 8.94 -5.81 7.13
CA ILE A 61 8.67 -4.90 5.99
C ILE A 61 9.79 -3.87 5.83
N LYS A 62 10.32 -3.34 6.94
CA LYS A 62 11.45 -2.40 6.91
C LYS A 62 12.70 -3.04 6.28
N GLN A 63 13.03 -4.27 6.68
CA GLN A 63 14.14 -5.03 6.09
C GLN A 63 13.92 -5.32 4.60
N ILE A 64 12.71 -5.78 4.24
CA ILE A 64 12.31 -6.07 2.85
C ILE A 64 12.44 -4.82 1.97
N ASN A 65 11.97 -3.67 2.45
CA ASN A 65 12.05 -2.40 1.73
C ASN A 65 13.50 -1.93 1.56
N ALA A 66 14.33 -2.06 2.60
CA ALA A 66 15.75 -1.71 2.53
C ALA A 66 16.49 -2.56 1.49
N ALA A 67 16.29 -3.88 1.52
CA ALA A 67 16.87 -4.81 0.56
C ALA A 67 16.43 -4.53 -0.89
N TYR A 68 15.13 -4.31 -1.11
CA TYR A 68 14.60 -3.98 -2.42
C TYR A 68 15.16 -2.66 -2.97
N ASN A 69 15.26 -1.63 -2.12
CA ASN A 69 15.82 -0.34 -2.51
C ASN A 69 17.32 -0.44 -2.84
N LEU A 70 18.08 -1.24 -2.09
CA LEU A 70 19.51 -1.47 -2.33
C LEU A 70 19.75 -2.13 -3.70
N ILE A 71 19.04 -3.23 -3.97
CA ILE A 71 19.09 -3.92 -5.27
C ILE A 71 18.73 -2.97 -6.42
N LYS A 72 17.73 -2.11 -6.19
CA LYS A 72 17.27 -1.14 -7.19
C LYS A 72 18.29 -0.01 -7.41
N SER A 73 18.93 0.51 -6.38
CA SER A 73 19.88 1.62 -6.49
C SER A 73 21.22 1.19 -7.07
N GLU A 74 21.69 -0.01 -6.72
CA GLU A 74 22.97 -0.54 -7.16
C GLU A 74 22.90 -1.28 -8.51
N GLY A 75 21.69 -1.44 -9.07
CA GLY A 75 21.50 -2.12 -10.35
C GLY A 75 21.88 -3.60 -10.31
N LEU A 76 21.84 -4.24 -9.12
CA LEU A 76 22.30 -5.62 -8.93
C LEU A 76 21.44 -6.69 -9.62
N ALA A 77 20.21 -6.33 -10.00
CA ALA A 77 19.29 -7.26 -10.65
C ALA A 77 19.57 -7.33 -12.16
N THR A 78 19.57 -8.53 -12.72
CA THR A 78 19.83 -8.73 -14.15
C THR A 78 18.65 -8.25 -15.00
N THR A 79 18.95 -7.45 -16.02
CA THR A 79 18.01 -6.92 -17.02
C THR A 79 17.86 -7.89 -18.19
N VAL A 80 17.66 -9.19 -17.93
CA VAL A 80 17.28 -10.10 -19.01
C VAL A 80 15.83 -9.79 -19.36
N GLU A 81 15.68 -9.08 -20.48
CA GLU A 81 14.43 -8.59 -21.04
C GLU A 81 13.53 -9.78 -21.43
N GLN A 82 12.35 -9.87 -20.82
CA GLN A 82 11.30 -10.74 -21.35
C GLN A 82 10.58 -10.04 -22.49
N PRO A 83 10.10 -10.78 -23.52
CA PRO A 83 9.39 -10.21 -24.64
C PRO A 83 8.18 -9.39 -24.19
N ALA A 84 7.94 -8.27 -24.87
CA ALA A 84 6.79 -7.40 -24.65
C ALA A 84 5.51 -8.22 -24.51
N ALA A 85 4.81 -8.06 -23.38
CA ALA A 85 3.50 -8.66 -23.18
C ALA A 85 2.58 -8.25 -24.36
N PRO A 86 1.75 -9.17 -24.88
CA PRO A 86 0.86 -8.87 -25.99
C PRO A 86 -0.02 -7.66 -25.62
N GLN A 87 -0.01 -6.66 -26.50
CA GLN A 87 -0.89 -5.50 -26.40
C GLN A 87 -2.33 -6.02 -26.36
N LYS A 88 -3.02 -5.80 -25.22
CA LYS A 88 -4.44 -6.13 -25.10
C LYS A 88 -5.21 -5.31 -26.12
N SER A 89 -5.69 -5.99 -27.16
CA SER A 89 -6.64 -5.47 -28.13
C SER A 89 -7.93 -5.06 -27.42
N THR A 90 -8.35 -3.81 -27.61
CA THR A 90 -9.58 -3.25 -27.05
C THR A 90 -10.78 -3.76 -27.85
N HIS A 91 -11.57 -4.67 -27.28
CA HIS A 91 -12.97 -4.79 -27.67
C HIS A 91 -13.74 -3.66 -27.01
N VAL A 92 -14.34 -2.80 -27.83
CA VAL A 92 -15.31 -1.79 -27.39
C VAL A 92 -16.55 -2.54 -26.90
N SER A 93 -16.67 -2.65 -25.59
CA SER A 93 -17.89 -3.10 -24.91
C SER A 93 -18.70 -1.86 -24.56
N THR A 94 -19.91 -1.75 -25.11
CA THR A 94 -20.88 -0.68 -24.85
C THR A 94 -21.58 -0.86 -23.49
N ASN A 95 -20.79 -0.98 -22.43
CA ASN A 95 -21.21 -0.74 -21.06
C ASN A 95 -20.19 0.20 -20.43
N SER A 96 -20.50 1.50 -20.45
CA SER A 96 -19.57 2.59 -20.11
C SER A 96 -19.39 2.75 -18.59
N TRP A 97 -18.83 1.73 -17.94
CA TRP A 97 -18.39 1.83 -16.55
C TRP A 97 -17.20 2.79 -16.46
N ASN A 98 -17.36 3.89 -15.74
CA ASN A 98 -16.28 4.84 -15.46
C ASN A 98 -15.92 4.81 -13.95
N ALA A 99 -14.93 5.62 -13.56
CA ALA A 99 -14.48 5.66 -12.16
C ALA A 99 -15.61 6.00 -11.19
N GLU A 100 -16.52 6.91 -11.58
CA GLU A 100 -17.68 7.33 -10.80
C GLU A 100 -18.70 6.19 -10.62
N THR A 101 -18.94 5.39 -11.67
CA THR A 101 -19.85 4.25 -11.58
C THR A 101 -19.37 3.24 -10.52
N PHE A 102 -18.09 2.87 -10.55
CA PHE A 102 -17.53 1.97 -9.53
C PHE A 102 -17.46 2.61 -8.14
N TYR A 103 -17.22 3.92 -8.05
CA TYR A 103 -17.31 4.62 -6.77
C TYR A 103 -18.72 4.53 -6.18
N ASN A 104 -19.76 4.77 -6.97
CA ASN A 104 -21.15 4.70 -6.51
C ASN A 104 -21.53 3.27 -6.08
N LEU A 105 -21.10 2.24 -6.82
CA LEU A 105 -21.25 0.83 -6.40
C LEU A 105 -20.56 0.55 -5.07
N GLY A 106 -19.34 1.07 -4.89
CA GLY A 106 -18.60 0.92 -3.64
C GLY A 106 -19.32 1.57 -2.46
N VAL A 107 -19.91 2.75 -2.66
CA VAL A 107 -20.74 3.43 -1.64
C VAL A 107 -21.97 2.60 -1.29
N GLU A 108 -22.65 2.05 -2.30
CA GLU A 108 -23.86 1.25 -2.10
C GLU A 108 -23.54 -0.07 -1.38
N ASN A 109 -22.49 -0.78 -1.79
CA ASN A 109 -22.02 -1.97 -1.10
C ASN A 109 -21.63 -1.67 0.35
N ALA A 110 -20.97 -0.53 0.63
CA ALA A 110 -20.63 -0.13 1.98
C ALA A 110 -21.87 0.18 2.85
N ARG A 111 -22.91 0.81 2.28
CA ARG A 111 -24.19 1.05 2.95
C ARG A 111 -24.90 -0.25 3.32
N GLN A 112 -24.80 -1.25 2.46
CA GLN A 112 -25.40 -2.57 2.65
C GLN A 112 -24.53 -3.52 3.50
N GLY A 113 -23.43 -3.03 4.09
CA GLY A 113 -22.52 -3.84 4.92
C GLY A 113 -21.62 -4.80 4.15
N ARG A 114 -21.68 -4.80 2.81
CA ARG A 114 -20.83 -5.59 1.91
C ARG A 114 -19.46 -4.93 1.74
N TYR A 115 -18.67 -4.97 2.80
CA TYR A 115 -17.44 -4.20 2.89
C TYR A 115 -16.32 -4.69 1.96
N GLU A 116 -16.22 -6.00 1.72
CA GLU A 116 -15.20 -6.55 0.80
C GLU A 116 -15.47 -6.14 -0.65
N GLU A 117 -16.73 -6.22 -1.07
CA GLU A 117 -17.20 -5.77 -2.37
C GLU A 117 -17.02 -4.25 -2.53
N ALA A 118 -17.32 -3.49 -1.48
CA ALA A 118 -17.07 -2.04 -1.47
C ALA A 118 -15.59 -1.72 -1.70
N ILE A 119 -14.68 -2.41 -1.01
CA ILE A 119 -13.23 -2.26 -1.20
C ILE A 119 -12.83 -2.60 -2.64
N ALA A 120 -13.39 -3.67 -3.22
CA ALA A 120 -13.11 -4.06 -4.59
C ALA A 120 -13.56 -2.99 -5.60
N ASP A 121 -14.75 -2.44 -5.41
CA ASP A 121 -15.31 -1.40 -6.29
C ASP A 121 -14.56 -0.07 -6.17
N PHE A 122 -14.25 0.39 -4.96
CA PHE A 122 -13.37 1.56 -4.80
C PHE A 122 -12.00 1.33 -5.43
N THR A 123 -11.46 0.11 -5.35
CA THR A 123 -10.19 -0.24 -5.99
C THR A 123 -10.29 -0.15 -7.51
N ARG A 124 -11.42 -0.54 -8.12
CA ARG A 124 -11.66 -0.36 -9.56
C ARG A 124 -11.78 1.14 -9.92
N ALA A 125 -12.50 1.92 -9.12
CA ALA A 125 -12.60 3.37 -9.30
C ALA A 125 -11.23 4.05 -9.29
N ILE A 126 -10.36 3.70 -8.33
CA ILE A 126 -8.99 4.21 -8.21
C ILE A 126 -8.11 3.80 -9.40
N ARG A 127 -8.28 2.57 -9.92
CA ARG A 127 -7.54 2.13 -11.12
C ARG A 127 -7.91 2.93 -12.35
N LEU A 128 -9.19 3.29 -12.50
CA LEU A 128 -9.68 4.09 -13.62
C LEU A 128 -9.31 5.58 -13.47
N ASN A 129 -9.36 6.11 -12.25
CA ASN A 129 -8.94 7.47 -11.94
C ASN A 129 -8.05 7.50 -10.67
N PRO A 130 -6.72 7.50 -10.84
CA PRO A 130 -5.77 7.56 -9.72
C PRO A 130 -5.79 8.86 -8.91
N ARG A 131 -6.52 9.90 -9.37
CA ARG A 131 -6.70 11.17 -8.66
C ARG A 131 -8.09 11.27 -8.01
N TYR A 132 -8.87 10.18 -7.98
CA TYR A 132 -10.21 10.18 -7.40
C TYR A 132 -10.18 10.16 -5.87
N ILE A 133 -10.15 11.36 -5.28
CA ILE A 133 -10.01 11.58 -3.83
C ILE A 133 -11.08 10.85 -3.03
N GLN A 134 -12.34 10.91 -3.45
CA GLN A 134 -13.45 10.27 -2.74
C GLN A 134 -13.26 8.75 -2.68
N ALA A 135 -12.86 8.09 -3.77
CA ALA A 135 -12.65 6.64 -3.77
C ALA A 135 -11.57 6.21 -2.75
N TYR A 136 -10.48 6.98 -2.61
CA TYR A 136 -9.49 6.75 -1.55
C TYR A 136 -10.10 6.95 -0.15
N LYS A 137 -10.81 8.06 0.09
CA LYS A 137 -11.41 8.33 1.41
C LYS A 137 -12.35 7.22 1.85
N TYR A 138 -13.27 6.84 0.97
CA TYR A 138 -14.30 5.86 1.27
C TYR A 138 -13.71 4.46 1.46
N ARG A 139 -12.74 4.05 0.63
CA ARG A 139 -12.01 2.78 0.85
C ARG A 139 -11.26 2.80 2.17
N GLY A 140 -10.62 3.92 2.54
CA GLY A 140 -9.93 4.06 3.80
C GLY A 140 -10.87 3.94 5.01
N LEU A 141 -12.08 4.50 4.92
CA LEU A 141 -13.10 4.41 5.97
C LEU A 141 -13.65 2.99 6.12
N VAL A 142 -13.94 2.31 5.01
CA VAL A 142 -14.34 0.89 5.03
C VAL A 142 -13.23 0.01 5.60
N CYS A 143 -11.97 0.24 5.21
CA CYS A 143 -10.83 -0.45 5.81
C CYS A 143 -10.73 -0.22 7.32
N SER A 144 -10.96 1.01 7.79
CA SER A 144 -10.97 1.32 9.22
C SER A 144 -12.08 0.58 9.96
N GLN A 145 -13.26 0.42 9.34
CA GLN A 145 -14.39 -0.32 9.91
C GLN A 145 -14.06 -1.81 10.06
N LEU A 146 -13.28 -2.38 9.14
CA LEU A 146 -12.81 -3.75 9.20
C LEU A 146 -11.57 -3.96 10.08
N GLY A 147 -11.04 -2.91 10.72
CA GLY A 147 -9.81 -2.98 11.53
C GLY A 147 -8.51 -3.02 10.71
N PHE A 148 -8.57 -2.76 9.40
CA PHE A 148 -7.39 -2.65 8.53
C PHE A 148 -6.75 -1.26 8.66
N GLU A 149 -6.14 -0.98 9.81
CA GLU A 149 -5.59 0.32 10.21
C GLU A 149 -4.53 0.86 9.24
N TYR A 150 -3.65 0.01 8.71
CA TYR A 150 -2.57 0.42 7.82
C TYR A 150 -3.11 0.76 6.43
N ARG A 151 -4.02 -0.08 5.89
CA ARG A 151 -4.72 0.22 4.63
C ARG A 151 -5.53 1.51 4.75
N ALA A 152 -6.27 1.68 5.85
CA ALA A 152 -7.05 2.88 6.13
C ALA A 152 -6.17 4.14 6.13
N THR A 153 -5.08 4.11 6.89
CA THR A 153 -4.14 5.24 7.00
C THR A 153 -3.50 5.57 5.66
N SER A 154 -3.08 4.56 4.90
CA SER A 154 -2.49 4.74 3.57
C SER A 154 -3.45 5.47 2.62
N ASP A 155 -4.70 5.03 2.55
CA ASP A 155 -5.71 5.62 1.68
C ASP A 155 -6.09 7.05 2.09
N LEU A 156 -6.26 7.30 3.38
CA LEU A 156 -6.59 8.63 3.89
C LEU A 156 -5.44 9.62 3.68
N ASN A 157 -4.19 9.19 3.86
CA ASN A 157 -3.02 10.00 3.56
C ASN A 157 -2.95 10.32 2.06
N LYS A 158 -3.27 9.35 1.20
CA LYS A 158 -3.27 9.57 -0.24
C LYS A 158 -4.34 10.59 -0.65
N ALA A 159 -5.53 10.48 -0.08
CA ALA A 159 -6.60 11.45 -0.30
C ALA A 159 -6.19 12.86 0.14
N ALA A 160 -5.59 13.01 1.33
CA ALA A 160 -5.13 14.29 1.84
C ALA A 160 -4.03 14.91 0.96
N GLN A 161 -3.09 14.09 0.45
CA GLN A 161 -2.08 14.54 -0.49
C GLN A 161 -2.71 15.06 -1.79
N LEU A 162 -3.67 14.33 -2.36
CA LEU A 162 -4.35 14.74 -3.59
C LEU A 162 -5.17 16.02 -3.40
N GLU A 163 -5.81 16.21 -2.24
CA GLU A 163 -6.48 17.47 -1.89
C GLU A 163 -5.50 18.64 -1.79
N LEU A 164 -4.35 18.41 -1.18
CA LEU A 164 -3.29 19.42 -1.10
C LEU A 164 -2.78 19.78 -2.50
N ASP A 165 -2.53 18.79 -3.35
CA ASP A 165 -2.10 19.00 -4.74
C ASP A 165 -3.13 19.78 -5.57
N LEU A 166 -4.44 19.61 -5.30
CA LEU A 166 -5.51 20.38 -5.94
C LEU A 166 -5.57 21.83 -5.42
N ARG A 167 -5.37 22.03 -4.11
CA ARG A 167 -5.41 23.35 -3.47
C ARG A 167 -4.17 24.19 -3.79
N MET A 168 -3.01 23.55 -3.93
CA MET A 168 -1.70 24.16 -4.15
C MET A 168 -1.05 23.52 -5.38
N PRO A 169 -1.45 23.91 -6.61
CA PRO A 169 -0.81 23.41 -7.82
C PRO A 169 0.68 23.78 -7.80
N LYS A 170 1.53 22.89 -8.31
CA LYS A 170 3.01 22.88 -8.18
C LYS A 170 3.75 24.13 -8.69
N THR A 171 3.05 25.17 -9.14
CA THR A 171 3.61 26.42 -9.65
C THR A 171 4.23 27.31 -8.57
N ASN A 172 4.09 27.00 -7.26
CA ASN A 172 4.64 27.81 -6.17
C ASN A 172 5.75 27.13 -5.33
N TYR A 173 6.32 26.01 -5.79
CA TYR A 173 7.15 25.12 -4.95
C TYR A 173 8.57 25.62 -4.60
N LYS A 174 9.19 26.51 -5.38
CA LYS A 174 10.63 26.80 -5.18
C LYS A 174 10.95 27.74 -4.00
N SER A 175 10.01 28.53 -3.49
CA SER A 175 10.30 29.54 -2.45
C SER A 175 9.79 29.19 -1.04
N GLU A 176 8.72 28.39 -0.92
CA GLU A 176 8.07 28.15 0.39
C GLU A 176 8.47 26.84 1.07
N TYR A 177 8.99 25.85 0.32
CA TYR A 177 9.31 24.52 0.87
C TYR A 177 10.52 24.50 1.81
N SER A 178 11.43 25.48 1.69
CA SER A 178 12.56 25.68 2.60
C SER A 178 12.17 26.30 3.96
N ARG A 179 10.92 26.75 4.12
CA ARG A 179 10.43 27.37 5.38
C ARG A 179 9.72 26.38 6.32
N TRP A 180 9.27 25.23 5.82
CA TRP A 180 8.54 24.20 6.60
C TRP A 180 9.22 22.83 6.61
N SER A 181 10.49 22.73 6.20
CA SER A 181 11.26 21.48 6.24
C SER A 181 11.71 21.12 7.65
N THR A 182 10.77 20.83 8.53
CA THR A 182 10.98 19.89 9.64
C THR A 182 10.72 18.49 9.08
N PRO A 183 11.56 17.48 9.35
CA PRO A 183 11.23 16.12 8.93
C PRO A 183 9.90 15.75 9.58
N TYR A 184 8.87 15.44 8.77
CA TYR A 184 7.67 14.77 9.27
C TYR A 184 8.08 13.37 9.75
N ARG A 185 8.59 13.30 10.99
CA ARG A 185 8.68 12.08 11.78
C ARG A 185 7.24 11.69 12.08
N GLN A 186 6.75 10.62 11.46
CA GLN A 186 5.47 10.02 11.82
C GLN A 186 5.46 9.75 13.33
N PRO A 187 4.61 10.39 14.14
CA PRO A 187 4.48 10.01 15.54
C PRO A 187 3.71 8.69 15.60
N ALA A 188 4.16 7.79 16.48
CA ALA A 188 3.69 6.42 16.65
C ALA A 188 2.22 6.25 17.11
N LYS A 189 1.31 7.21 16.85
CA LYS A 189 -0.15 7.13 17.07
C LYS A 189 -0.88 8.09 16.11
N SER A 190 -1.37 7.60 14.97
CA SER A 190 -2.15 8.36 13.98
C SER A 190 -3.61 8.56 14.40
N GLN A 191 -3.89 9.43 15.39
CA GLN A 191 -5.26 9.63 15.91
C GLN A 191 -6.02 10.95 15.60
N PRO A 192 -5.50 12.03 14.96
CA PRO A 192 -6.33 13.24 14.79
C PRO A 192 -7.22 13.27 13.53
N LEU A 193 -6.68 12.86 12.37
CA LEU A 193 -7.38 13.01 11.08
C LEU A 193 -8.38 11.88 10.86
N VAL A 194 -7.97 10.63 11.09
CA VAL A 194 -8.84 9.45 10.95
C VAL A 194 -10.10 9.60 11.81
N LYS A 195 -9.97 10.06 13.06
CA LYS A 195 -11.13 10.34 13.93
C LYS A 195 -12.06 11.41 13.36
N ARG A 196 -11.54 12.53 12.85
CA ARG A 196 -12.36 13.59 12.22
C ARG A 196 -13.10 13.11 10.98
N TRP A 197 -12.46 12.30 10.14
CA TRP A 197 -13.08 11.74 8.93
C TRP A 197 -14.09 10.64 9.26
N CYS A 198 -13.80 9.75 10.21
CA CYS A 198 -14.75 8.75 10.70
C CYS A 198 -16.00 9.39 11.30
N GLN A 199 -15.85 10.47 12.09
CA GLN A 199 -17.00 11.18 12.66
C GLN A 199 -17.87 11.84 11.58
N LYS A 200 -17.25 12.43 10.54
CA LYS A 200 -17.99 13.01 9.41
C LYS A 200 -18.71 11.94 8.58
N PHE A 201 -18.11 10.76 8.43
CA PHE A 201 -18.72 9.61 7.76
C PHE A 201 -19.95 9.08 8.51
N LYS A 202 -19.88 8.97 9.85
CA LYS A 202 -21.04 8.62 10.69
C LYS A 202 -22.23 9.56 10.43
N ASN A 203 -21.96 10.86 10.36
CA ASN A 203 -22.99 11.88 10.15
C ASN A 203 -23.55 11.88 8.71
N LEU A 204 -22.74 11.51 7.70
CA LEU A 204 -23.16 11.46 6.29
C LEU A 204 -24.10 10.28 5.99
N PHE A 205 -24.09 9.23 6.81
CA PHE A 205 -24.85 8.00 6.55
C PHE A 205 -25.85 7.61 7.65
N HIS A 206 -26.11 8.47 8.65
CA HIS A 206 -27.09 8.24 9.74
C HIS A 206 -27.00 6.83 10.34
N PHE A 207 -25.79 6.33 10.62
CA PHE A 207 -25.63 5.05 11.31
C PHE A 207 -25.87 5.24 12.82
N ASN A 208 -27.03 4.81 13.33
CA ASN A 208 -27.25 4.58 14.76
C ASN A 208 -26.58 3.26 15.15
N TRP A 209 -25.69 3.31 16.14
CA TRP A 209 -25.20 2.10 16.82
C TRP A 209 -25.61 2.19 18.29
N PHE A 210 -26.26 1.12 18.77
CA PHE A 210 -26.47 0.82 20.19
C PHE A 210 -25.19 0.27 20.82
#